data_AF-A0A163QUG1-F1
#
_entry.id   AF-A0A163QUG1-F1
#
_cell.length_a   1.000
_cell.length_b   1.000
_cell.length_c   1.000
_cell.angle_alpha   90.00
_cell.angle_beta   90.00
_cell.angle_gamma   90.00
#
_symmetry.space_group_name_H-M   'P 1'
#
loop_
_entity.id
_entity.type
_entity.pdbx_description
1 polymer ?
#
loop_
_entity_poly.entity_id
_entity_poly.type
_entity_poly.pdbx_seq_one_letter_code
_entity_poly.pdbx_strand_id
1 'polypeptide(L)'
;MAQAFTFTAGDSDAVGRLRAGRDRGVYLAGEQILTTSNQRVPHEEGTLELSGATSPVEDGHVTISYDTVYAVRQHEEIDWRHDNGRQAKYLETAMADSVDVARALIAQAIRAELGT
;
A
#
# COMPACT_ATOMS: atom_id res chain seq x y z
N MET A 1 37.31 -4.08 -33.12
CA MET A 1 36.32 -5.07 -32.65
C MET A 1 36.05 -4.77 -31.19
N ALA A 2 34.87 -4.26 -30.85
CA ALA A 2 34.50 -4.00 -29.45
C ALA A 2 33.90 -5.28 -28.85
N GLN A 3 34.44 -5.75 -27.74
CA GLN A 3 33.82 -6.84 -26.98
C GLN A 3 32.79 -6.24 -26.01
N ALA A 4 31.61 -6.84 -25.97
CA ALA A 4 30.58 -6.55 -24.98
C ALA A 4 30.46 -7.74 -24.02
N PHE A 5 30.38 -7.45 -22.73
CA PHE A 5 30.16 -8.44 -21.68
C PHE A 5 28.86 -8.13 -20.97
N THR A 6 28.03 -9.16 -20.75
CA THR A 6 26.78 -9.07 -20.00
C THR A 6 26.95 -9.84 -18.71
N PHE A 7 26.73 -9.16 -17.58
CA PHE A 7 26.63 -9.78 -16.27
C PHE A 7 25.16 -9.83 -15.85
N THR A 8 24.71 -10.99 -15.39
CA THR A 8 23.39 -11.18 -14.77
C THR A 8 23.59 -11.53 -13.30
N ALA A 9 22.59 -11.22 -12.46
CA ALA A 9 22.55 -11.73 -11.10
C ALA A 9 22.38 -13.26 -11.21
N GLY A 10 23.49 -13.98 -11.20
CA GLY A 10 23.55 -15.41 -11.44
C GLY A 10 23.03 -16.21 -10.24
N ASP A 11 21.73 -16.14 -9.98
CA ASP A 11 20.94 -17.16 -9.27
C ASP A 11 19.44 -16.83 -9.42
N SER A 12 18.66 -17.71 -10.06
CA SER A 12 17.21 -17.52 -10.16
C SER A 12 16.55 -17.52 -8.78
N ASP A 13 17.16 -18.18 -7.79
CA ASP A 13 16.66 -18.21 -6.41
C ASP A 13 16.75 -16.82 -5.76
N ALA A 14 17.89 -16.14 -5.85
CA ALA A 14 18.06 -14.81 -5.27
C ALA A 14 17.11 -13.76 -5.89
N VAL A 15 16.95 -13.79 -7.23
CA VAL A 15 16.00 -12.91 -7.92
C VAL A 15 14.55 -13.28 -7.56
N GLY A 16 14.24 -14.57 -7.43
CA GLY A 16 12.94 -15.06 -6.99
C GLY A 16 12.59 -14.58 -5.57
N ARG A 17 13.53 -14.73 -4.62
CA ARG A 17 13.40 -14.28 -3.23
C ARG A 17 13.28 -12.76 -3.12
N LEU A 18 14.03 -12.01 -3.93
CA LEU A 18 13.86 -10.55 -4.02
C LEU A 18 12.44 -10.18 -4.46
N ARG A 19 11.89 -10.84 -5.49
CA ARG A 19 10.52 -10.59 -5.96
C ARG A 19 9.48 -10.99 -4.91
N ALA A 20 9.65 -12.14 -4.26
CA ALA A 20 8.77 -12.57 -3.18
C ALA A 20 8.77 -11.56 -2.01
N GLY A 21 9.95 -11.06 -1.63
CA GLY A 21 10.10 -10.07 -0.57
C GLY A 21 9.50 -8.72 -0.95
N ARG A 22 9.69 -8.29 -2.20
CA ARG A 22 9.02 -7.11 -2.77
C ARG A 22 7.51 -7.26 -2.66
N ASP A 23 6.96 -8.36 -3.15
CA ASP A 23 5.50 -8.54 -3.25
C ASP A 23 4.87 -8.59 -1.86
N ARG A 24 5.45 -9.38 -0.95
CA ARG A 24 5.05 -9.40 0.45
C ARG A 24 5.11 -8.01 1.09
N GLY A 25 6.21 -7.30 0.86
CA GLY A 25 6.45 -5.98 1.40
C GLY A 25 5.44 -4.93 0.93
N VAL A 26 5.15 -4.93 -0.37
CA VAL A 26 4.18 -4.01 -1.00
C VAL A 26 2.77 -4.30 -0.49
N TYR A 27 2.40 -5.57 -0.33
CA TYR A 27 1.13 -5.94 0.27
C TYR A 27 0.99 -5.39 1.70
N LEU A 28 1.99 -5.64 2.56
CA LEU A 28 1.99 -5.14 3.94
C LEU A 28 1.95 -3.61 4.01
N ALA A 29 2.64 -2.93 3.09
CA ALA A 29 2.56 -1.48 2.96
C ALA A 29 1.14 -1.01 2.59
N GLY A 30 0.48 -1.70 1.66
CA GLY A 30 -0.92 -1.44 1.31
C GLY A 30 -1.86 -1.60 2.51
N GLU A 31 -1.74 -2.72 3.24
CA GLU A 31 -2.53 -2.98 4.46
C GLU A 31 -2.30 -1.94 5.56
N GLN A 32 -1.07 -1.46 5.72
CA GLN A 32 -0.75 -0.41 6.68
C GLN A 32 -1.39 0.93 6.29
N ILE A 33 -1.36 1.29 5.00
CA ILE A 33 -2.01 2.51 4.50
C ILE A 33 -3.52 2.38 4.68
N LEU A 34 -4.12 1.24 4.34
CA LEU A 34 -5.55 0.97 4.54
C LEU A 34 -5.93 1.08 6.02
N THR A 35 -5.13 0.50 6.91
CA THR A 35 -5.33 0.60 8.37
C THR A 35 -5.34 2.07 8.83
N THR A 36 -4.41 2.86 8.33
CA THR A 36 -4.30 4.29 8.65
C THR A 36 -5.46 5.09 8.06
N SER A 37 -5.90 4.74 6.86
CA SER A 37 -7.04 5.33 6.17
C SER A 37 -8.35 5.04 6.91
N ASN A 38 -8.56 3.82 7.38
CA ASN A 38 -9.75 3.42 8.14
C ASN A 38 -9.92 4.16 9.47
N GLN A 39 -8.86 4.75 10.03
CA GLN A 39 -8.95 5.63 11.20
C GLN A 39 -9.52 7.03 10.87
N ARG A 40 -9.54 7.40 9.59
CA ARG A 40 -9.87 8.74 9.08
C ARG A 40 -11.15 8.75 8.24
N VAL A 41 -11.49 7.62 7.64
CA VAL A 41 -12.72 7.42 6.88
C VAL A 41 -13.93 7.81 7.72
N PRO A 42 -14.93 8.51 7.16
CA PRO A 42 -16.21 8.77 7.84
C PRO A 42 -16.87 7.47 8.33
N HIS A 43 -17.25 7.45 9.61
CA HIS A 43 -17.65 6.23 10.32
C HIS A 43 -19.15 6.02 10.44
N GLU A 44 -20.01 6.98 10.06
CA GLU A 44 -21.44 7.08 10.44
C GLU A 44 -22.12 5.74 10.80
N GLU A 45 -22.15 4.78 9.87
CA GLU A 45 -22.62 3.40 10.09
C GLU A 45 -21.51 2.33 9.96
N GLY A 46 -20.29 2.75 9.61
CA GLY A 46 -19.12 1.90 9.40
C GLY A 46 -19.04 1.29 8.00
N THR A 47 -20.08 1.44 7.18
CA THR A 47 -20.18 0.83 5.84
C THR A 47 -19.01 1.22 4.93
N LEU A 48 -18.61 2.49 4.91
CA LEU A 48 -17.46 2.92 4.13
C LEU A 48 -16.16 2.32 4.67
N GLU A 49 -15.93 2.38 5.98
CA GLU A 49 -14.75 1.80 6.62
C GLU A 49 -14.61 0.30 6.31
N LEU A 50 -15.71 -0.45 6.40
CA LEU A 50 -15.78 -1.89 6.11
C LEU A 50 -15.58 -2.24 4.62
N SER A 51 -15.83 -1.29 3.71
CA SER A 51 -15.60 -1.50 2.27
C SER A 51 -14.14 -1.40 1.83
N GLY A 52 -13.26 -0.97 2.74
CA GLY A 52 -11.84 -0.78 2.46
C GLY A 52 -11.15 -2.11 2.14
N ALA A 53 -10.41 -2.17 1.03
CA ALA A 53 -9.69 -3.36 0.61
C ALA A 53 -8.34 -3.02 -0.05
N THR A 54 -7.37 -3.92 0.16
CA THR A 54 -6.11 -3.96 -0.60
C THR A 54 -6.19 -5.10 -1.61
N SER A 55 -5.89 -4.80 -2.88
CA SER A 55 -5.86 -5.82 -3.92
C SER A 55 -4.77 -6.87 -3.68
N PRO A 56 -4.87 -8.05 -4.29
CA PRO A 56 -3.70 -8.89 -4.50
C PRO A 56 -2.55 -8.12 -5.16
N VAL A 57 -1.33 -8.57 -4.91
CA VAL A 57 -0.14 -7.97 -5.51
C VAL A 57 -0.04 -8.39 -6.97
N GLU A 58 0.09 -7.43 -7.86
CA GLU A 58 0.32 -7.65 -9.29
C GLU A 58 1.58 -6.89 -9.69
N ASP A 59 2.62 -7.63 -10.13
CA ASP A 59 3.91 -7.08 -10.56
C ASP A 59 4.59 -6.10 -9.58
N GLY A 60 4.36 -6.27 -8.28
CA GLY A 60 4.91 -5.40 -7.23
C GLY A 60 4.09 -4.14 -6.98
N HIS A 61 2.82 -4.16 -7.39
CA HIS A 61 1.84 -3.11 -7.14
C HIS A 61 0.64 -3.66 -6.37
N VAL A 62 0.03 -2.82 -5.55
CA VAL A 62 -1.28 -3.06 -4.93
C VAL A 62 -2.14 -1.81 -5.10
N THR A 63 -3.44 -2.02 -5.14
CA THR A 63 -4.44 -0.95 -5.14
C THR A 63 -5.18 -0.96 -3.81
N ILE A 64 -5.42 0.21 -3.25
CA ILE A 64 -6.28 0.38 -2.08
C ILE A 64 -7.57 1.04 -2.57
N SER A 65 -8.71 0.47 -2.21
CA SER A 65 -10.02 0.90 -2.71
C SER A 65 -11.09 0.88 -1.64
N TYR A 66 -12.14 1.65 -1.87
CA TYR A 66 -13.41 1.63 -1.14
C TYR A 66 -14.54 1.49 -2.16
N ASP A 67 -15.52 0.62 -1.91
CA ASP A 67 -16.48 0.18 -2.94
C ASP A 67 -17.89 0.79 -2.82
N THR A 68 -18.09 1.73 -1.89
CA THR A 68 -19.39 2.39 -1.75
C THR A 68 -19.60 3.46 -2.82
N VAL A 69 -20.85 3.63 -3.26
CA VAL A 69 -21.24 4.64 -4.27
C VAL A 69 -20.93 6.08 -3.86
N TYR A 70 -20.74 6.33 -2.57
CA TYR A 70 -20.47 7.63 -2.00
C TYR A 70 -19.00 7.83 -1.56
N ALA A 71 -18.13 6.81 -1.70
CA ALA A 71 -16.74 6.86 -1.29
C ALA A 71 -15.99 8.06 -1.88
N VAL A 72 -16.13 8.28 -3.19
CA VAL A 72 -15.48 9.39 -3.91
C VAL A 72 -15.96 10.74 -3.40
N ARG A 73 -17.25 10.92 -3.16
CA ARG A 73 -17.76 12.20 -2.64
C ARG A 73 -17.25 12.46 -1.22
N GLN A 74 -17.33 11.45 -0.34
CA GLN A 74 -16.77 11.55 1.01
C GLN A 74 -15.27 11.87 1.01
N HIS A 75 -14.57 11.48 -0.05
CA HIS A 75 -13.14 11.66 -0.19
C HIS A 75 -12.76 13.04 -0.77
N GLU A 76 -13.54 13.55 -1.71
CA GLU A 76 -13.23 14.78 -2.46
C GLU A 76 -13.89 16.05 -1.87
N GLU A 77 -15.04 15.93 -1.21
CA GLU A 77 -15.84 17.06 -0.74
C GLU A 77 -15.32 17.62 0.60
N ILE A 78 -14.24 18.40 0.54
CA ILE A 78 -13.54 18.93 1.72
C ILE A 78 -14.35 19.89 2.61
N ASP A 79 -15.49 20.39 2.11
CA ASP A 79 -16.39 21.27 2.86
C ASP A 79 -17.41 20.50 3.72
N TRP A 80 -17.46 19.16 3.59
CA TRP A 80 -18.34 18.32 4.40
C TRP A 80 -17.84 18.19 5.84
N ARG A 81 -18.78 18.08 6.79
CA ARG A 81 -18.45 18.02 8.21
C ARG A 81 -18.29 16.58 8.68
N HIS A 82 -17.02 16.20 8.85
CA HIS A 82 -16.50 15.03 9.55
C HIS A 82 -16.91 14.94 11.03
N ASP A 83 -17.14 13.74 11.56
CA ASP A 83 -16.99 13.48 13.00
C ASP A 83 -15.53 13.69 13.44
N ASN A 84 -15.30 13.86 14.75
CA ASN A 84 -13.96 14.10 15.29
C ASN A 84 -12.96 13.01 14.88
N GLY A 85 -11.84 13.42 14.29
CA GLY A 85 -10.79 12.52 13.78
C GLY A 85 -11.10 11.89 12.41
N ARG A 86 -12.30 12.12 11.86
CA ARG A 86 -12.69 11.70 10.52
C ARG A 86 -12.60 12.89 9.54
N GLN A 87 -12.29 12.60 8.28
CA GLN A 87 -11.97 13.63 7.30
C GLN A 87 -12.16 13.16 5.86
N ALA A 88 -12.33 14.13 4.96
CA ALA A 88 -12.08 13.95 3.53
C ALA A 88 -10.60 13.66 3.27
N LYS A 89 -10.25 13.27 2.05
CA LYS A 89 -8.86 12.93 1.67
C LYS A 89 -8.22 11.89 2.59
N TYR A 90 -9.04 10.94 3.07
CA TYR A 90 -8.61 9.93 4.03
C TYR A 90 -7.52 9.02 3.44
N LEU A 91 -7.60 8.68 2.15
CA LEU A 91 -6.56 7.89 1.47
C LEU A 91 -5.27 8.67 1.21
N GLU A 92 -5.31 9.89 0.66
CA GLU A 92 -4.06 10.60 0.33
C GLU A 92 -3.31 11.00 1.59
N THR A 93 -4.02 11.43 2.62
CA THR A 93 -3.38 11.75 3.91
C THR A 93 -2.81 10.50 4.57
N ALA A 94 -3.53 9.37 4.54
CA ALA A 94 -3.03 8.10 5.09
C ALA A 94 -1.80 7.62 4.31
N MET A 95 -1.81 7.77 2.99
CA MET A 95 -0.66 7.45 2.14
C MET A 95 0.54 8.33 2.48
N ALA A 96 0.34 9.65 2.61
CA ALA A 96 1.40 10.59 2.97
C ALA A 96 2.03 10.28 4.33
N ASP A 97 1.21 9.99 5.35
CA ASP A 97 1.69 9.71 6.70
C ASP A 97 2.34 8.32 6.83
N SER A 98 1.99 7.38 5.94
CA SER A 98 2.51 6.02 5.98
C SER A 98 3.76 5.80 5.13
N VAL A 99 4.26 6.80 4.39
CA VAL A 99 5.36 6.60 3.41
C VAL A 99 6.58 5.93 4.03
N ASP A 100 7.02 6.38 5.20
CA ASP A 100 8.24 5.85 5.82
C ASP A 100 8.02 4.45 6.40
N VAL A 101 6.83 4.20 6.98
CA VAL A 101 6.45 2.86 7.48
C VAL A 101 6.34 1.88 6.31
N ALA A 102 5.70 2.28 5.21
CA ALA A 102 5.57 1.49 3.99
C ALA A 102 6.96 1.10 3.42
N ARG A 103 7.88 2.06 3.32
CA ARG A 103 9.27 1.79 2.90
C ARG A 103 9.97 0.82 3.83
N ALA A 104 9.79 0.98 5.14
CA ALA A 104 10.38 0.09 6.14
C ALA A 104 9.84 -1.34 6.03
N LEU A 105 8.53 -1.51 5.84
CA LEU A 105 7.88 -2.80 5.64
C LEU A 105 8.39 -3.50 4.37
N ILE A 106 8.49 -2.77 3.25
CA ILE A 106 9.04 -3.31 2.01
C ILE A 106 10.48 -3.78 2.21
N ALA A 107 11.32 -2.92 2.78
CA ALA A 107 12.72 -3.25 3.01
C ALA A 107 12.89 -4.43 3.98
N GLN A 108 12.06 -4.50 5.03
CA GLN A 108 12.06 -5.61 5.99
C GLN A 108 11.66 -6.93 5.34
N ALA A 109 10.61 -6.94 4.51
CA ALA A 109 10.17 -8.13 3.81
C ALA A 109 11.24 -8.65 2.83
N ILE A 110 11.90 -7.75 2.09
CA ILE A 110 13.03 -8.11 1.22
C ILE A 110 14.18 -8.73 2.02
N ARG A 111 14.60 -8.09 3.12
CA ARG A 111 15.66 -8.62 3.99
C ARG A 111 15.32 -9.99 4.57
N ALA A 112 14.08 -10.16 5.03
CA ALA A 112 13.60 -11.42 5.56
C ALA A 112 13.65 -12.53 4.51
N GLU A 113 13.17 -12.27 3.29
CA GLU A 113 13.24 -13.26 2.21
C GLU A 113 14.67 -13.56 1.78
N LEU A 114 15.60 -12.59 1.83
CA LEU A 114 17.02 -12.81 1.51
C LEU A 114 17.82 -13.45 2.66
N GLY A 115 17.29 -13.46 3.88
CA GLY A 115 17.95 -14.00 5.07
C GLY A 115 19.06 -13.10 5.62
N THR A 116 18.86 -11.78 5.55
CA THR A 116 19.83 -10.74 5.95
C THR A 116 19.23 -9.67 6.86
#